data_AF-A0A9X1JPL1-F1
#
_entry.id   AF-A0A9X1JPL1-F1
#
_cell.length_a   1.000
_cell.length_b   1.000
_cell.length_c   1.000
_cell.angle_alpha   90.00
_cell.angle_beta   90.00
_cell.angle_gamma   90.00
#
_symmetry.space_group_name_H-M   'P 1'
#
loop_
_entity.id
_entity.type
_entity.pdbx_description
1 polymer ?
#
loop_
_entity_poly.entity_id
_entity_poly.type
_entity_poly.pdbx_seq_one_letter_code
_entity_poly.pdbx_strand_id
1 'polypeptide(L)'
;MTQSADNNSDSNWPLVPIVIWYCLLLLGSGSLFLLGLAFGSEAYRNSPIPLVELAFIAGPLVVSGGFFAATLYFWNTAKRQFAYGITAASVVVVLGSFAVAGGLGI
;
A
#
# COMPACT_ATOMS: atom_id res chain seq x y z
N MET A 1 -6.83 -45.90 -17.64
CA MET A 1 -6.34 -44.57 -18.05
C MET A 1 -6.48 -43.65 -16.86
N THR A 2 -5.34 -43.28 -16.29
CA THR A 2 -5.19 -42.45 -15.09
C THR A 2 -5.71 -41.04 -15.38
N GLN A 3 -6.83 -40.69 -14.76
CA GLN A 3 -7.29 -39.31 -14.66
C GLN A 3 -6.28 -38.59 -13.78
N SER A 4 -5.37 -37.84 -14.41
CA SER A 4 -4.40 -37.00 -13.71
C SER A 4 -5.18 -36.05 -12.80
N ALA A 5 -4.71 -35.94 -11.56
CA ALA A 5 -5.23 -35.06 -10.54
C ALA A 5 -4.90 -33.58 -10.88
N ASP A 6 -5.41 -33.08 -12.00
CA ASP A 6 -5.19 -31.71 -12.50
C ASP A 6 -6.26 -30.71 -12.06
N ASN A 7 -6.91 -30.93 -10.92
CA ASN A 7 -8.14 -30.19 -10.57
C ASN A 7 -8.03 -29.30 -9.31
N ASN A 8 -6.83 -29.00 -8.80
CA ASN A 8 -6.64 -28.06 -7.68
C ASN A 8 -5.69 -26.90 -8.04
N SER A 9 -5.68 -26.49 -9.31
CA SER A 9 -4.94 -25.33 -9.80
C SER A 9 -5.69 -24.00 -9.62
N ASP A 10 -6.66 -23.93 -8.70
CA ASP A 10 -7.08 -22.68 -8.04
C ASP A 10 -6.03 -22.23 -7.02
N SER A 11 -4.77 -22.20 -7.46
CA SER A 11 -3.66 -21.81 -6.63
C SER A 11 -3.79 -20.31 -6.35
N ASN A 12 -4.17 -19.95 -5.13
CA ASN A 12 -4.10 -18.58 -4.60
C ASN A 12 -2.66 -18.05 -4.52
N TRP A 13 -1.69 -18.78 -5.06
CA TRP A 13 -0.29 -18.40 -5.20
C TRP A 13 -0.04 -16.98 -5.70
N PRO A 14 -0.79 -16.40 -6.66
CA PRO A 14 -0.55 -15.02 -7.08
C PRO A 14 -1.06 -13.98 -6.08
N LEU A 15 -1.96 -14.33 -5.16
CA LEU A 15 -2.43 -13.42 -4.12
C LEU A 15 -1.35 -13.17 -3.07
N VAL A 16 -0.59 -14.21 -2.72
CA VAL A 16 0.44 -14.17 -1.69
C VAL A 16 1.47 -13.05 -1.92
N PRO A 17 2.14 -12.94 -3.09
CA PRO A 17 3.10 -11.86 -3.34
C PRO A 17 2.43 -10.48 -3.37
N ILE A 18 1.18 -10.37 -3.83
CA ILE A 18 0.43 -9.11 -3.83
C ILE A 18 0.16 -8.65 -2.41
N VAL A 19 -0.28 -9.56 -1.53
CA VAL A 19 -0.52 -9.25 -0.12
C VAL A 19 0.78 -8.88 0.59
N ILE A 20 1.87 -9.61 0.33
CA ILE A 20 3.20 -9.28 0.87
C ILE A 20 3.64 -7.87 0.45
N TRP A 21 3.45 -7.50 -0.82
CA TRP A 21 3.74 -6.15 -1.32
C TRP A 21 2.99 -5.07 -0.53
N TYR A 22 1.69 -5.24 -0.32
CA TYR A 22 0.90 -4.28 0.47
C TYR A 22 1.26 -4.27 1.95
N CYS A 23 1.62 -5.41 2.56
CA CYS A 23 2.13 -5.46 3.92
C CYS A 23 3.42 -4.66 4.07
N LEU A 24 4.34 -4.73 3.10
CA LEU A 24 5.57 -3.93 3.09
C LEU A 24 5.26 -2.44 2.95
N LEU A 25 4.31 -2.07 2.07
CA LEU A 25 3.87 -0.68 1.94
C LEU A 25 3.22 -0.14 3.22
N LEU A 26 2.40 -0.95 3.90
CA LEU A 26 1.78 -0.58 5.17
C LEU A 26 2.80 -0.47 6.31
N LEU A 27 3.80 -1.35 6.37
CA LEU A 27 4.89 -1.23 7.34
C LEU A 27 5.73 0.02 7.08
N GLY A 28 6.07 0.30 5.82
CA GLY A 28 6.83 1.49 5.44
C GLY A 28 6.07 2.78 5.76
N SER A 29 4.82 2.89 5.30
CA SER A 29 3.96 4.06 5.57
C SER A 29 3.61 4.21 7.05
N GLY A 30 3.37 3.10 7.77
CA GLY A 30 3.15 3.08 9.21
C GLY A 30 4.37 3.54 10.01
N SER A 31 5.56 3.13 9.61
CA SER A 31 6.79 3.58 10.27
C SER A 31 7.03 5.08 10.05
N LEU A 32 6.82 5.58 8.83
CA LEU A 32 6.88 7.02 8.52
C LEU A 32 5.81 7.82 9.26
N PHE A 33 4.61 7.25 9.43
CA PHE A 33 3.54 7.84 10.21
C PHE A 33 3.95 8.00 11.68
N LEU A 34 4.48 6.95 12.30
CA LEU A 34 4.97 7.00 13.67
C LEU A 34 6.14 7.99 13.84
N LEU A 35 7.05 8.02 12.87
CA LEU A 35 8.17 8.96 12.84
C LEU A 35 7.67 10.41 12.73
N GLY A 36 6.72 10.66 11.83
CA GLY A 36 6.08 11.97 11.64
C GLY A 36 5.32 12.42 12.88
N LEU A 37 4.63 11.52 13.56
CA LEU A 37 3.99 11.83 14.85
C LEU A 37 5.02 12.12 15.96
N ALA A 38 6.13 11.38 16.00
CA ALA A 38 7.17 11.61 16.99
C ALA A 38 7.80 13.01 16.84
N PHE A 39 8.18 13.38 15.61
CA PHE A 39 8.73 14.71 15.33
C PHE A 39 7.68 15.82 15.43
N GLY A 40 6.45 15.58 14.98
CA GLY A 40 5.34 16.52 15.12
C GLY A 40 4.97 16.77 16.58
N SER A 41 4.99 15.74 17.42
CA SER A 41 4.75 15.88 18.87
C SER A 41 5.80 16.77 19.55
N GLU A 42 7.05 16.74 19.07
CA GLU A 42 8.13 17.56 19.61
C GLU A 42 8.07 19.01 19.09
N ALA A 43 7.80 19.18 17.79
CA ALA A 43 7.65 20.49 17.14
C ALA A 43 6.42 21.27 17.63
N TYR A 44 5.32 20.58 17.97
CA TYR A 44 4.05 21.18 18.35
C TYR A 44 3.69 20.95 19.83
N ARG A 45 4.68 20.82 20.72
CA ARG A 45 4.49 20.49 22.14
C ARG A 45 3.51 21.40 22.90
N ASN A 46 3.30 22.63 22.42
CA ASN A 46 2.37 23.63 23.00
C ASN A 46 1.35 24.18 22.00
N SER A 47 1.15 23.53 20.85
CA SER A 47 0.22 24.01 19.81
C SER A 47 -0.46 22.82 19.12
N PRO A 48 -1.71 22.96 18.65
CA PRO A 48 -2.31 21.89 17.88
C PRO A 48 -1.52 21.67 16.59
N ILE A 49 -1.25 20.40 16.24
CA ILE A 49 -0.61 20.04 14.97
C ILE A 49 -1.51 20.54 13.83
N PRO A 50 -0.99 21.33 12.88
CA PRO A 50 -1.80 21.83 11.78
C PRO A 50 -2.36 20.67 10.95
N LEU A 51 -3.63 20.80 10.58
CA LEU A 51 -4.42 19.78 9.87
C LEU A 51 -3.75 19.31 8.57
N VAL A 52 -3.03 20.22 7.92
CA VAL A 52 -2.30 19.96 6.67
C VAL A 52 -1.14 19.00 6.91
N GLU A 53 -0.32 19.21 7.93
CA GLU A 53 0.81 18.31 8.25
C GLU A 53 0.34 16.94 8.72
N LEU A 54 -0.72 16.91 9.53
CA LEU A 54 -1.38 15.67 9.91
C LEU A 54 -1.86 14.89 8.67
N ALA A 55 -2.43 15.58 7.67
CA ALA A 55 -2.86 14.96 6.42
C ALA A 55 -1.68 14.45 5.56
N PHE A 56 -0.53 15.13 5.58
CA PHE A 56 0.68 14.64 4.90
C PHE A 56 1.27 13.40 5.59
N ILE A 57 1.21 13.34 6.92
CA ILE A 57 1.72 12.20 7.70
C ILE A 57 0.77 10.99 7.58
N ALA A 58 -0.55 11.21 7.69
CA ALA A 58 -1.56 10.15 7.64
C ALA A 58 -1.96 9.73 6.21
N GLY A 59 -1.83 10.63 5.24
CA GLY A 59 -2.26 10.42 3.85
C GLY A 59 -1.69 9.15 3.21
N PRO A 60 -0.36 8.91 3.25
CA PRO A 60 0.24 7.69 2.70
C PRO A 60 -0.33 6.41 3.31
N LEU A 61 -0.73 6.43 4.58
CA LEU A 61 -1.30 5.29 5.29
C LEU A 61 -2.72 4.97 4.80
N VAL A 62 -3.54 6.01 4.65
CA VAL A 62 -4.91 5.90 4.11
C VAL A 62 -4.88 5.43 2.65
N VAL A 63 -3.98 5.98 1.84
CA VAL A 63 -3.82 5.61 0.43
C VAL A 63 -3.38 4.14 0.31
N SER A 64 -2.36 3.72 1.06
CA SER A 64 -1.87 2.33 1.06
C SER A 64 -2.93 1.34 1.53
N GLY A 65 -3.68 1.69 2.60
CA GLY A 65 -4.79 0.88 3.09
C GLY A 65 -5.94 0.78 2.08
N GLY A 66 -6.26 1.87 1.38
CA GLY A 66 -7.28 1.90 0.33
C GLY A 66 -6.94 0.99 -0.85
N PHE A 67 -5.70 1.04 -1.34
CA PHE A 67 -5.22 0.15 -2.41
C PHE A 67 -5.25 -1.32 -1.99
N PHE A 68 -4.87 -1.63 -0.74
CA PHE A 68 -4.93 -2.98 -0.20
C PHE A 68 -6.37 -3.51 -0.13
N ALA A 69 -7.28 -2.73 0.45
CA ALA A 69 -8.70 -3.10 0.57
C ALA A 69 -9.35 -3.27 -0.81
N ALA A 70 -9.07 -2.37 -1.75
CA ALA A 70 -9.56 -2.47 -3.12
C ALA A 70 -9.05 -3.75 -3.81
N THR A 71 -7.75 -4.05 -3.69
CA THR A 71 -7.17 -5.26 -4.27
C THR A 71 -7.82 -6.53 -3.71
N LEU A 72 -8.02 -6.61 -2.39
CA LEU A 72 -8.71 -7.74 -1.76
C LEU A 72 -10.17 -7.85 -2.22
N TYR A 73 -10.88 -6.72 -2.34
CA TYR A 73 -12.26 -6.69 -2.84
C TYR A 73 -12.37 -7.21 -4.27
N PHE A 74 -11.49 -6.77 -5.18
CA PHE A 74 -11.48 -7.24 -6.57
C PHE A 74 -11.00 -8.68 -6.72
N TRP A 75 -10.11 -9.13 -5.83
CA TRP A 75 -9.72 -10.53 -5.75
C TRP A 75 -10.88 -11.42 -5.33
N ASN A 76 -11.64 -11.00 -4.30
CA ASN A 76 -12.78 -11.74 -3.79
C ASN A 76 -13.96 -11.78 -4.79
N THR A 77 -14.10 -10.78 -5.65
CA THR A 77 -15.12 -10.75 -6.72
C THR A 77 -14.70 -11.50 -7.99
N ALA A 78 -13.62 -12.30 -7.94
CA ALA A 78 -13.05 -13.05 -9.06
C ALA A 78 -12.61 -12.19 -10.26
N LYS A 79 -12.58 -10.86 -10.13
CA LYS A 79 -12.11 -9.92 -11.15
C LYS A 79 -10.58 -9.78 -11.08
N ARG A 80 -9.86 -10.88 -11.28
CA ARG A 80 -8.39 -10.97 -11.11
C ARG A 80 -7.63 -9.91 -11.94
N GLN A 81 -8.08 -9.62 -13.17
CA GLN A 81 -7.48 -8.58 -14.02
C GLN A 81 -7.49 -7.17 -13.38
N PHE A 82 -8.56 -6.82 -12.67
CA PHE A 82 -8.67 -5.54 -11.97
C PHE A 82 -7.81 -5.51 -10.70
N ALA A 83 -7.69 -6.63 -9.97
CA ALA A 83 -6.81 -6.74 -8.82
C ALA A 83 -5.32 -6.53 -9.20
N TYR A 84 -4.89 -7.12 -10.32
CA TYR A 84 -3.54 -6.86 -10.87
C TYR A 84 -3.39 -5.41 -11.35
N GLY A 85 -4.42 -4.85 -12.00
CA GLY A 85 -4.39 -3.45 -12.44
C GLY A 85 -4.21 -2.47 -11.28
N ILE A 86 -4.89 -2.70 -10.15
CA ILE A 86 -4.77 -1.87 -8.94
C ILE A 86 -3.41 -2.06 -8.28
N THR A 87 -2.87 -3.28 -8.30
CA THR A 87 -1.50 -3.54 -7.82
C THR A 87 -0.45 -2.86 -8.69
N ALA A 88 -0.61 -2.91 -10.01
CA ALA A 88 0.27 -2.17 -10.92
C ALA A 88 0.15 -0.66 -10.71
N ALA A 89 -1.06 -0.14 -10.49
CA ALA A 89 -1.29 1.26 -10.18
C ALA A 89 -0.59 1.68 -8.87
N SER A 90 -0.66 0.85 -7.82
CA SER A 90 0.04 1.17 -6.56
C SER A 90 1.56 1.17 -6.73
N VAL A 91 2.13 0.26 -7.52
CA VAL A 91 3.56 0.27 -7.86
C VAL A 91 3.94 1.54 -8.64
N VAL A 92 3.13 1.95 -9.62
CA VAL A 92 3.38 3.18 -10.40
C VAL A 92 3.28 4.43 -9.52
N VAL A 93 2.32 4.50 -8.60
CA VAL A 93 2.22 5.61 -7.64
C VAL A 93 3.44 5.66 -6.74
N VAL A 94 3.90 4.51 -6.23
CA VAL A 94 5.10 4.43 -5.38
C VAL A 94 6.34 4.86 -6.17
N LEU A 95 6.57 4.30 -7.37
CA LEU A 95 7.68 4.68 -8.24
C LEU A 95 7.63 6.16 -8.67
N GLY A 96 6.43 6.65 -8.97
CA GLY A 96 6.20 8.06 -9.27
C GLY A 96 6.54 8.97 -8.09
N SER A 97 6.20 8.55 -6.87
CA SER A 97 6.57 9.26 -5.63
C SER A 97 8.08 9.32 -5.47
N PHE A 98 8.80 8.21 -5.73
CA PHE A 98 10.26 8.17 -5.67
C PHE A 98 10.92 8.99 -6.78
N ALA A 99 10.35 9.01 -7.99
CA ALA A 99 10.84 9.83 -9.08
C ALA A 99 10.66 11.34 -8.79
N VAL A 100 9.52 11.72 -8.20
CA VAL A 100 9.28 13.10 -7.74
C VAL A 100 10.21 13.45 -6.58
N ALA A 101 10.37 12.57 -5.58
CA ALA A 101 11.27 12.81 -4.46
C ALA A 101 12.75 12.91 -4.89
N GLY A 102 13.22 12.00 -5.74
CA GLY A 102 14.60 12.01 -6.27
C GLY A 102 14.86 13.12 -7.29
N GLY A 103 13.84 13.58 -8.02
CA GLY A 103 13.93 14.73 -8.91
C GLY A 103 13.94 16.09 -8.18
N LEU A 104 13.45 16.13 -6.93
CA LEU A 104 13.45 17.31 -6.07
C LEU A 104 14.78 17.53 -5.30
N GLY A 105 15.78 16.68 -5.46
CA GLY A 105 17.11 16.89 -4.89
C GLY A 105 17.15 16.86 -3.36
N ILE A 106 16.31 16.02 -2.75
CA ILE A 106 16.54 15.50 -1.39
C ILE A 106 17.36 14.21 -1.49
#